data_AF-A3YXX0-F1
#
_entry.id   AF-A3YXX0-F1
#
_cell.length_a   1.000
_cell.length_b   1.000
_cell.length_c   1.000
_cell.angle_alpha   90.00
_cell.angle_beta   90.00
_cell.angle_gamma   90.00
#
_symmetry.space_group_name_H-M   'P 1'
#
loop_
_entity.id
_entity.type
_entity.pdbx_description
1 polymer ?
#
loop_
_entity_poly.entity_id
_entity_poly.type
_entity_poly.pdbx_seq_one_letter_code
_entity_poly.pdbx_strand_id
1 'polypeptide(L)'
;MTTTPRTETLLRPAAERFHGRLDWLESWHTFSFGHHYDPAWMGYGPLRVINEDTIAPGRGFGMHPHSDMEIITVMVEGELSHRDSMGHGAVLRVGEVQRMSAGTGVVHSEINESGSPCRLLQIWIEPSSRGIKPAYEQKPSASATTGPCCLIPSRLRAPWRSIGRCGCGGPSPAKASAWSFLWRRGARPGCS
;
A
#
# COMPACT_ATOMS: atom_id res chain seq x y z
N MET A 1 -13.24 14.16 37.90
CA MET A 1 -12.12 13.29 37.45
C MET A 1 -12.30 13.07 35.96
N THR A 2 -11.49 13.72 35.13
CA THR A 2 -11.61 13.63 33.66
C THR A 2 -10.76 12.46 33.19
N THR A 3 -11.38 11.33 32.89
CA THR A 3 -10.68 10.17 32.34
C THR A 3 -10.27 10.49 30.91
N THR A 4 -8.98 10.70 30.68
CA THR A 4 -8.43 10.81 29.31
C THR A 4 -8.82 9.55 28.53
N PRO A 5 -9.53 9.65 27.40
CA PRO A 5 -9.90 8.47 26.63
C PRO A 5 -8.64 7.78 26.13
N ARG A 6 -8.47 6.50 26.48
CA ARG A 6 -7.39 5.67 25.92
C ARG A 6 -7.63 5.57 24.42
N THR A 7 -6.65 6.00 23.63
CA THR A 7 -6.64 5.76 22.19
C THR A 7 -6.52 4.25 21.96
N GLU A 8 -7.62 3.62 21.57
CA GLU A 8 -7.64 2.22 21.22
C GLU A 8 -6.77 2.00 19.98
N THR A 9 -5.81 1.10 20.11
CA THR A 9 -4.85 0.77 19.06
C THR A 9 -5.27 -0.55 18.43
N LEU A 10 -5.47 -0.56 17.12
CA LEU A 10 -5.81 -1.73 16.34
C LEU A 10 -4.53 -2.28 15.71
N LEU A 11 -4.20 -3.54 16.01
CA LEU A 11 -3.08 -4.27 15.42
C LEU A 11 -3.60 -5.21 14.33
N ARG A 12 -3.00 -5.19 13.14
CA ARG A 12 -3.12 -6.25 12.11
C ARG A 12 -1.82 -7.03 12.05
N PRO A 13 -1.76 -8.21 12.68
CA PRO A 13 -0.59 -9.06 12.59
C PRO A 13 -0.36 -9.56 11.18
N ALA A 14 0.91 -9.59 10.77
CA ALA A 14 1.36 -10.07 9.48
C ALA A 14 0.82 -11.46 9.11
N ALA A 15 0.90 -12.40 10.06
CA ALA A 15 0.53 -13.79 9.89
C ALA A 15 -0.99 -14.01 9.75
N GLU A 16 -1.80 -13.02 10.14
CA GLU A 16 -3.26 -13.09 10.05
C GLU A 16 -3.80 -12.47 8.75
N ARG A 17 -2.93 -11.85 7.95
CA ARG A 17 -3.29 -11.33 6.64
C ARG A 17 -3.64 -12.47 5.70
N PHE A 18 -4.61 -12.23 4.83
CA PHE A 18 -4.94 -13.22 3.82
C PHE A 18 -3.77 -13.36 2.84
N HIS A 19 -3.38 -14.59 2.57
CA HIS A 19 -2.30 -14.93 1.67
C HIS A 19 -2.87 -15.57 0.40
N GLY A 20 -2.84 -14.81 -0.69
CA GLY A 20 -3.17 -15.27 -2.03
C GLY A 20 -1.92 -15.71 -2.77
N ARG A 21 -1.99 -16.85 -3.46
CA ARG A 21 -0.87 -17.36 -4.26
C ARG A 21 -1.35 -17.86 -5.61
N LEU A 22 -0.70 -17.39 -6.66
CA LEU A 22 -0.78 -17.86 -8.04
C LEU A 22 0.62 -18.30 -8.49
N ASP A 23 0.74 -18.92 -9.66
CA ASP A 23 2.03 -19.37 -10.21
C ASP A 23 3.06 -18.24 -10.37
N TRP A 24 2.60 -17.00 -10.51
CA TRP A 24 3.43 -15.82 -10.77
C TRP A 24 3.32 -14.71 -9.73
N LEU A 25 2.39 -14.83 -8.77
CA LEU A 25 2.07 -13.80 -7.80
C LEU A 25 1.96 -14.40 -6.40
N GLU A 26 2.69 -13.84 -5.45
CA GLU A 26 2.46 -14.03 -4.02
C GLU A 26 1.94 -12.71 -3.45
N SER A 27 0.77 -12.70 -2.82
CA SER A 27 0.12 -11.48 -2.35
C SER A 27 -0.40 -11.63 -0.93
N TRP A 28 -0.07 -10.66 -0.07
CA TRP A 28 -0.54 -10.59 1.31
C TRP A 28 -1.46 -9.39 1.52
N HIS A 29 -2.76 -9.66 1.72
CA HIS A 29 -3.80 -8.64 1.79
C HIS A 29 -4.06 -8.21 3.23
N THR A 30 -3.91 -6.92 3.49
CA THR A 30 -4.19 -6.33 4.81
C THR A 30 -5.69 -6.21 5.07
N PHE A 31 -6.44 -5.86 4.02
CA PHE A 31 -7.89 -5.69 4.02
C PHE A 31 -8.55 -6.61 2.99
N SER A 32 -9.88 -6.71 3.04
CA SER A 32 -10.71 -7.39 2.04
C SER A 32 -10.42 -6.84 0.65
N PHE A 33 -10.11 -7.73 -0.30
CA PHE A 33 -9.75 -7.38 -1.66
C PHE A 33 -9.97 -8.54 -2.62
N GLY A 34 -10.45 -8.25 -3.82
CA GLY A 34 -10.80 -9.27 -4.82
C GLY A 34 -11.84 -10.25 -4.29
N HIS A 35 -11.51 -11.54 -4.30
CA HIS A 35 -12.37 -12.61 -3.79
C HIS A 35 -12.24 -12.84 -2.27
N HIS A 36 -11.23 -12.25 -1.62
CA HIS A 36 -11.07 -12.37 -0.17
C HIS A 36 -11.96 -11.34 0.54
N TYR A 37 -12.78 -11.83 1.47
CA TYR A 37 -13.68 -11.04 2.29
C TYR A 37 -13.48 -11.35 3.77
N ASP A 38 -13.25 -10.30 4.55
CA ASP A 38 -13.21 -10.30 6.01
C ASP A 38 -13.91 -9.01 6.51
N PRO A 39 -15.10 -9.12 7.14
CA PRO A 39 -15.87 -7.96 7.57
C PRO A 39 -15.17 -7.13 8.67
N ALA A 40 -14.21 -7.72 9.41
CA ALA A 40 -13.44 -7.00 10.41
C ALA A 40 -12.33 -6.14 9.78
N TRP A 41 -11.91 -6.48 8.56
CA TRP A 41 -10.80 -5.85 7.84
C TRP A 41 -11.24 -5.30 6.48
N MET A 42 -12.29 -4.48 6.45
CA MET A 42 -12.77 -3.82 5.21
C MET A 42 -11.99 -2.56 4.81
N GLY A 43 -11.17 -2.02 5.71
CA GLY A 43 -10.42 -0.79 5.51
C GLY A 43 -10.20 -0.01 6.81
N TYR A 44 -9.48 1.10 6.72
CA TYR A 44 -9.22 2.01 7.83
C TYR A 44 -9.35 3.47 7.42
N GLY A 45 -10.47 4.12 7.77
CA GLY A 45 -10.78 5.45 7.23
C GLY A 45 -10.87 5.40 5.69
N PRO A 46 -10.17 6.27 4.95
CA PRO A 46 -10.15 6.22 3.48
C PRO A 46 -9.25 5.11 2.91
N LEU A 47 -8.43 4.45 3.74
CA LEU A 47 -7.53 3.39 3.29
C LEU A 47 -8.31 2.10 3.03
N ARG A 48 -8.22 1.58 1.80
CA ARG A 48 -8.99 0.41 1.36
C ARG A 48 -8.13 -0.80 1.07
N VAL A 49 -6.92 -0.60 0.54
CA VAL A 49 -6.02 -1.69 0.17
C VAL A 49 -4.62 -1.38 0.69
N ILE A 50 -3.99 -2.40 1.29
CA ILE A 50 -2.54 -2.48 1.42
C ILE A 50 -2.18 -3.93 1.12
N ASN A 51 -1.71 -4.18 -0.09
CA ASN A 51 -1.23 -5.49 -0.50
C ASN A 51 0.30 -5.45 -0.57
N GLU A 52 0.93 -6.51 -0.11
CA GLU A 52 2.34 -6.77 -0.36
C GLU A 52 2.42 -7.84 -1.44
N ASP A 53 2.92 -7.45 -2.61
CA ASP A 53 2.94 -8.29 -3.80
C ASP A 53 4.38 -8.64 -4.16
N THR A 54 4.62 -9.92 -4.42
CA THR A 54 5.85 -10.42 -5.05
C THR A 54 5.50 -10.98 -6.42
N ILE A 55 6.07 -10.40 -7.48
CA ILE A 55 5.75 -10.68 -8.87
C ILE A 55 6.94 -11.37 -9.55
N ALA A 56 6.68 -12.53 -10.15
CA ALA A 56 7.67 -13.31 -10.89
C ALA A 56 8.23 -12.56 -12.13
N PRO A 57 9.44 -12.92 -12.62
CA PRO A 57 10.03 -12.35 -13.83
C PRO A 57 9.10 -12.45 -15.05
N GLY A 58 9.02 -11.38 -15.84
CA GLY A 58 8.22 -11.33 -17.08
C GLY A 58 6.71 -11.39 -16.87
N ARG A 59 6.21 -11.18 -15.65
CA ARG A 59 4.80 -11.29 -15.29
C ARG A 59 4.30 -10.01 -14.61
N GLY A 60 2.99 -9.89 -14.48
CA GLY A 60 2.36 -8.77 -13.80
C GLY A 60 0.90 -8.61 -14.19
N PHE A 61 0.35 -7.47 -13.85
CA PHE A 61 -1.03 -7.10 -14.12
C PHE A 61 -1.12 -6.41 -15.48
N GLY A 62 -1.81 -7.04 -16.44
CA GLY A 62 -2.09 -6.44 -17.75
C GLY A 62 -2.98 -5.20 -17.65
N MET A 63 -3.31 -4.60 -18.79
CA MET A 63 -4.16 -3.41 -18.84
C MET A 63 -5.51 -3.63 -18.15
N HIS A 64 -5.78 -2.87 -17.08
CA HIS A 64 -7.01 -2.96 -16.31
C HIS A 64 -7.48 -1.56 -15.84
N PRO A 65 -8.80 -1.35 -15.72
CA PRO A 65 -9.36 -0.04 -15.40
C PRO A 65 -9.40 0.25 -13.89
N HIS A 66 -9.26 1.53 -13.54
CA HIS A 66 -9.58 2.11 -12.23
C HIS A 66 -10.35 3.41 -12.39
N SER A 67 -11.17 3.74 -11.40
CA SER A 67 -11.86 5.03 -11.29
C SER A 67 -11.97 5.44 -9.82
N ASP A 68 -11.97 6.76 -9.57
CA ASP A 68 -12.15 7.35 -8.23
C ASP A 68 -11.32 6.66 -7.12
N MET A 69 -10.03 6.42 -7.38
CA MET A 69 -9.09 5.82 -6.45
C MET A 69 -7.71 6.48 -6.55
N GLU A 70 -7.07 6.71 -5.42
CA GLU A 70 -5.64 7.04 -5.35
C GLU A 70 -4.85 5.74 -5.17
N ILE A 71 -4.02 5.40 -6.14
CA ILE A 71 -3.21 4.18 -6.17
C ILE A 71 -1.76 4.56 -5.96
N ILE A 72 -1.15 4.01 -4.91
CA ILE A 72 0.22 4.29 -4.52
C ILE A 72 1.02 3.00 -4.56
N THR A 73 2.10 3.00 -5.34
CA THR A 73 3.03 1.87 -5.46
C THR A 73 4.34 2.24 -4.78
N VAL A 74 4.78 1.41 -3.83
CA VAL A 74 6.07 1.57 -3.13
C VAL A 74 6.94 0.35 -3.41
N MET A 75 8.08 0.55 -4.06
CA MET A 75 8.99 -0.56 -4.35
C MET A 75 9.81 -0.94 -3.13
N VAL A 76 9.80 -2.24 -2.82
CA VAL A 76 10.59 -2.85 -1.74
C VAL A 76 11.83 -3.53 -2.31
N GLU A 77 11.68 -4.30 -3.40
CA GLU A 77 12.77 -5.00 -4.09
C GLU A 77 12.52 -5.03 -5.61
N GLY A 78 13.60 -5.02 -6.41
CA GLY A 78 13.53 -5.10 -7.87
C GLY A 78 13.00 -3.83 -8.54
N GLU A 79 12.38 -4.01 -9.70
CA GLU A 79 11.77 -2.92 -10.48
C GLU A 79 10.43 -3.36 -11.09
N LEU A 80 9.59 -2.38 -11.42
CA LEU A 80 8.26 -2.60 -11.98
C LEU A 80 7.98 -1.59 -13.09
N SER A 81 7.60 -2.07 -14.27
CA SER A 81 7.22 -1.23 -15.40
C SER A 81 5.74 -0.89 -15.33
N HIS A 82 5.44 0.41 -15.28
CA HIS A 82 4.09 0.99 -15.35
C HIS A 82 3.83 1.54 -16.75
N ARG A 83 2.61 1.36 -17.27
CA ARG A 83 2.10 2.04 -18.46
C ARG A 83 0.62 2.37 -18.27
N ASP A 84 0.17 3.53 -18.73
CA ASP A 84 -1.24 3.93 -18.62
C ASP A 84 -1.84 4.57 -19.88
N SER A 85 -3.17 4.70 -19.87
CA SER A 85 -3.96 5.30 -20.94
C SER A 85 -3.81 6.81 -21.07
N MET A 86 -3.12 7.48 -20.13
CA MET A 86 -2.77 8.90 -20.24
C MET A 86 -1.48 9.08 -21.06
N GLY A 87 -0.81 8.00 -21.43
CA GLY A 87 0.43 7.98 -22.19
C GLY A 87 1.69 7.97 -21.32
N HIS A 88 1.57 7.82 -20.00
CA HIS A 88 2.75 7.66 -19.15
C HIS A 88 3.27 6.23 -19.24
N GLY A 89 4.60 6.11 -19.30
CA GLY A 89 5.33 4.87 -19.15
C GLY A 89 6.55 5.11 -18.29
N ALA A 90 6.74 4.33 -17.24
CA ALA A 90 7.84 4.49 -16.32
C ALA A 90 8.28 3.16 -15.72
N VAL A 91 9.51 3.10 -15.22
CA VAL A 91 9.99 1.97 -14.45
C VAL A 91 10.27 2.44 -13.03
N LEU A 92 9.58 1.85 -12.07
CA LEU A 92 9.66 2.15 -10.66
C LEU A 92 10.76 1.29 -10.05
N ARG A 93 11.65 1.91 -9.28
CA ARG A 93 12.78 1.22 -8.63
C ARG A 93 12.69 1.30 -7.12
N VAL A 94 13.43 0.42 -6.45
CA VAL A 94 13.60 0.44 -5.00
C VAL A 94 13.93 1.85 -4.52
N GLY A 95 13.19 2.30 -3.50
CA GLY A 95 13.35 3.64 -2.96
C GLY A 95 12.58 4.72 -3.72
N GLU A 96 11.73 4.37 -4.68
CA GLU A 96 10.77 5.28 -5.33
C GLU A 96 9.33 4.99 -4.90
N VAL A 97 8.48 6.00 -5.04
CA VAL A 97 7.04 5.94 -4.85
C VAL A 97 6.36 6.49 -6.10
N GLN A 98 5.39 5.74 -6.60
CA GLN A 98 4.44 6.21 -7.61
C GLN A 98 3.11 6.55 -6.94
N ARG A 99 2.46 7.62 -7.40
CA ARG A 99 1.03 7.90 -7.16
C ARG A 99 0.32 8.04 -8.50
N MET A 100 -0.77 7.32 -8.66
CA MET A 100 -1.72 7.48 -9.75
C MET A 100 -3.10 7.83 -9.18
N SER A 101 -3.61 9.01 -9.52
CA SER A 101 -4.97 9.45 -9.21
C SER A 101 -5.87 9.03 -10.37
N ALA A 102 -6.75 8.03 -10.18
CA ALA A 102 -7.56 7.46 -11.26
C ALA A 102 -8.69 8.39 -11.72
N GLY A 103 -9.28 9.17 -10.81
CA GLY A 103 -10.28 10.19 -11.13
C GLY A 103 -11.41 9.68 -12.04
N THR A 104 -11.69 10.41 -13.13
CA THR A 104 -12.71 10.02 -14.13
C THR A 104 -12.43 8.69 -14.85
N GLY A 105 -11.24 8.11 -14.71
CA GLY A 105 -10.89 6.80 -15.23
C GLY A 105 -9.47 6.75 -15.78
N VAL A 106 -8.75 5.67 -15.46
CA VAL A 106 -7.45 5.30 -16.06
C VAL A 106 -7.43 3.80 -16.32
N VAL A 107 -6.86 3.39 -17.46
CA VAL A 107 -6.48 2.00 -17.71
C VAL A 107 -4.97 1.91 -17.62
N HIS A 108 -4.46 0.96 -16.84
CA HIS A 108 -3.01 0.82 -16.64
C HIS A 108 -2.55 -0.63 -16.52
N SER A 109 -1.25 -0.85 -16.71
CA SER A 109 -0.58 -2.14 -16.54
C SER A 109 0.66 -1.98 -15.67
N GLU A 110 0.94 -2.99 -14.87
CA GLU A 110 2.11 -3.07 -13.99
C GLU A 110 2.79 -4.42 -14.20
N ILE A 111 3.91 -4.41 -14.92
CA ILE A 111 4.61 -5.63 -15.36
C ILE A 111 6.04 -5.63 -14.83
N ASN A 112 6.46 -6.72 -14.21
CA ASN A 112 7.87 -6.99 -13.95
C ASN A 112 8.54 -7.45 -15.24
N GLU A 113 9.10 -6.50 -16.01
CA GLU A 113 9.82 -6.79 -17.26
C GLU A 113 11.27 -7.28 -17.01
N SER A 114 11.69 -7.38 -15.74
CA SER A 114 13.06 -7.79 -15.38
C SER A 114 13.23 -9.32 -15.33
N GLY A 115 14.49 -9.76 -15.28
CA GLY A 115 14.85 -11.19 -15.14
C GLY A 115 14.82 -11.73 -13.70
N SER A 116 14.37 -10.94 -12.72
CA SER A 116 14.30 -11.34 -11.30
C SER A 116 12.95 -10.96 -10.69
N PRO A 117 12.47 -11.64 -9.64
CA PRO A 117 11.25 -11.23 -8.96
C PRO A 117 11.35 -9.80 -8.42
N CYS A 118 10.24 -9.08 -8.38
CA CYS A 118 10.14 -7.79 -7.70
C CYS A 118 9.11 -7.86 -6.57
N ARG A 119 9.26 -6.99 -5.57
CA ARG A 119 8.38 -6.90 -4.40
C ARG A 119 7.98 -5.46 -4.15
N LEU A 120 6.69 -5.24 -3.91
CA LEU A 120 6.11 -3.91 -3.74
C LEU A 120 4.98 -3.90 -2.70
N LEU A 121 4.65 -2.70 -2.24
CA LEU A 121 3.37 -2.43 -1.58
C LEU A 121 2.45 -1.70 -2.56
N GLN A 122 1.24 -2.24 -2.72
CA GLN A 122 0.15 -1.64 -3.48
C GLN A 122 -0.89 -1.08 -2.51
N ILE A 123 -1.05 0.24 -2.49
CA ILE A 123 -1.85 0.95 -1.48
C ILE A 123 -2.95 1.74 -2.17
N TRP A 124 -4.21 1.52 -1.77
CA TRP A 124 -5.36 2.22 -2.34
C TRP A 124 -6.08 3.06 -1.30
N ILE A 125 -6.33 4.31 -1.65
CA ILE A 125 -6.97 5.30 -0.78
C ILE A 125 -8.13 5.93 -1.53
N GLU A 126 -9.31 5.94 -0.91
CA GLU A 126 -10.45 6.70 -1.42
C GLU A 126 -10.08 8.20 -1.52
N PRO A 127 -10.28 8.82 -2.69
CA PRO A 127 -9.98 10.23 -2.87
C PRO A 127 -10.96 11.07 -2.06
N SER A 128 -10.51 12.26 -1.65
CA SER A 128 -11.38 13.23 -0.96
C SER A 128 -12.47 13.81 -1.87
N SER A 129 -12.27 13.74 -3.18
CA SER A 129 -13.22 14.18 -4.21
C SER A 129 -13.26 13.18 -5.36
N ARG A 130 -14.46 12.90 -5.88
CA ARG A 130 -14.66 12.04 -7.06
C ARG A 130 -14.69 12.85 -8.35
N GLY A 131 -14.48 12.18 -9.48
CA GLY A 131 -14.53 12.79 -10.81
C GLY A 131 -13.40 13.79 -11.07
N ILE A 132 -12.30 13.70 -10.33
CA ILE A 132 -11.13 14.56 -10.55
C ILE A 132 -10.44 14.18 -11.87
N LYS A 133 -9.67 15.10 -12.43
CA LYS A 133 -8.83 14.80 -13.60
C LYS A 133 -7.80 13.72 -13.22
N PRO A 134 -7.63 12.66 -14.03
CA PRO A 134 -6.57 11.69 -13.84
C PRO A 134 -5.19 12.35 -13.77
N ALA A 135 -4.33 11.82 -12.91
CA ALA A 135 -2.97 12.33 -12.72
C ALA A 135 -1.98 11.22 -12.36
N TYR A 136 -0.72 11.43 -12.73
CA TYR A 136 0.38 10.52 -12.45
C TYR A 136 1.57 11.30 -11.86
N GLU A 137 2.25 10.70 -10.89
CA GLU A 137 3.46 11.25 -10.29
C GLU A 137 4.38 10.12 -9.80
N GLN A 138 5.69 10.28 -9.99
CA GLN A 138 6.72 9.37 -9.45
C GLN A 138 7.83 10.20 -8.80
N LYS A 139 8.22 9.81 -7.59
CA LYS A 139 9.23 10.53 -6.79
C LYS A 139 10.12 9.56 -6.01
N PRO A 140 11.36 9.95 -5.69
CA PRO A 140 12.15 9.27 -4.67
C PRO A 140 11.41 9.27 -3.33
N SER A 141 11.43 8.14 -2.63
CA SER A 141 10.99 8.02 -1.25
C SER A 141 11.98 8.74 -0.33
N ALA A 142 11.47 9.53 0.61
CA ALA A 142 12.30 10.09 1.66
C ALA A 142 12.66 8.98 2.66
N SER A 143 13.84 8.38 2.47
CA SER A 143 14.51 7.41 3.37
C SER A 143 13.88 6.01 3.45
N ALA A 144 14.32 5.12 2.57
CA ALA A 144 14.17 3.67 2.72
C ALA A 144 14.93 3.21 3.99
N THR A 145 14.19 2.85 5.05
CA THR A 145 14.80 2.25 6.25
C THR A 145 14.58 0.74 6.21
N THR A 146 15.66 -0.01 6.19
CA THR A 146 15.67 -1.48 6.21
C THR A 146 15.28 -1.97 7.61
N GLY A 147 14.05 -2.49 7.76
CA GLY A 147 13.51 -3.07 8.99
C GLY A 147 11.98 -3.23 8.90
N PRO A 148 11.33 -4.06 9.74
CA PRO A 148 9.87 -4.15 9.75
C PRO A 148 9.30 -2.80 10.18
N CYS A 149 8.85 -2.01 9.21
CA CYS A 149 8.38 -0.65 9.45
C CYS A 149 6.89 -0.71 9.83
N CYS A 150 6.56 -0.25 11.03
CA CYS A 150 5.19 0.13 11.33
C CYS A 150 4.85 1.36 10.50
N LEU A 151 3.97 1.22 9.51
CA LEU A 151 3.29 2.39 8.93
C LEU A 151 2.35 2.95 9.99
N ILE A 152 2.77 4.04 10.65
CA ILE A 152 1.91 4.85 11.48
C ILE A 152 1.32 5.91 10.55
N PRO A 153 0.00 5.93 10.28
CA PRO A 153 -0.61 7.08 9.62
C PRO A 153 -0.53 8.26 10.59
N SER A 154 0.50 9.09 10.47
CA SER A 154 0.46 10.43 11.05
C SER A 154 -0.60 11.22 10.28
N ARG A 155 -1.38 12.01 11.01
CA ARG A 155 -2.55 12.77 10.55
C ARG A 155 -2.35 13.27 9.11
N LEU A 156 -3.25 12.89 8.19
CA LEU A 156 -3.33 13.38 6.80
C LEU A 156 -3.72 14.87 6.74
N ARG A 157 -2.94 15.74 7.40
CA ARG A 157 -2.82 17.15 7.06
C ARG A 157 -1.38 17.35 6.65
N ALA A 158 -1.17 17.71 5.39
CA ALA A 158 0.11 18.20 4.91
C ALA A 158 0.66 19.29 5.86
N PRO A 159 1.99 19.45 6.00
CA PRO A 159 3.05 18.79 5.26
C PRO A 159 3.81 17.76 6.12
N TRP A 160 3.89 16.55 5.57
CA TRP A 160 4.73 15.40 5.94
C TRP A 160 5.76 15.59 7.08
N ARG A 161 5.60 14.86 8.18
CA ARG A 161 6.71 14.55 9.12
C ARG A 161 6.69 13.09 9.59
N SER A 162 7.81 12.42 9.25
CA SER A 162 8.45 11.21 9.78
C SER A 162 7.63 9.94 10.06
N ILE A 163 8.08 8.83 9.44
CA ILE A 163 7.84 7.44 9.86
C ILE A 163 8.76 7.14 11.06
N GLY A 164 8.20 6.68 12.18
CA GLY A 164 8.92 6.42 13.43
C GLY A 164 9.25 4.95 13.66
N ARG A 165 10.33 4.71 14.40
CA ARG A 165 10.95 3.39 14.71
C ARG A 165 10.11 2.57 15.70
N CYS A 166 9.88 1.29 15.40
CA CYS A 166 9.57 0.27 16.41
C CYS A 166 10.78 -0.67 16.50
N GLY A 167 11.40 -0.77 17.68
CA GLY A 167 12.60 -1.58 17.87
C GLY A 167 12.31 -2.87 18.64
N CYS A 168 12.77 -4.00 18.12
CA CYS A 168 13.33 -5.13 18.87
C CYS A 168 13.93 -6.15 17.87
N GLY A 169 15.16 -6.60 18.15
CA GLY A 169 16.04 -7.32 17.22
C GLY A 169 16.01 -8.85 17.28
N GLY A 170 16.79 -9.46 16.37
CA GLY A 170 17.11 -10.88 16.30
C GLY A 170 17.36 -11.33 14.84
N PRO A 171 18.43 -12.09 14.52
CA PRO A 171 18.77 -12.42 13.13
C PRO A 171 18.17 -13.76 12.69
N SER A 172 17.63 -13.82 11.47
CA SER A 172 17.59 -15.06 10.66
C SER A 172 17.30 -14.74 9.18
N PRO A 173 18.01 -15.36 8.21
CA PRO A 173 17.77 -15.17 6.80
C PRO A 173 16.88 -16.28 6.23
N ALA A 174 15.62 -15.97 5.88
CA ALA A 174 14.88 -16.51 4.72
C ALA A 174 13.37 -16.16 4.77
N LYS A 175 12.90 -15.50 3.69
CA LYS A 175 11.58 -15.66 3.03
C LYS A 175 10.32 -15.23 3.81
N ALA A 176 9.56 -14.32 3.19
CA ALA A 176 8.24 -13.81 3.57
C ALA A 176 8.17 -13.03 4.90
N SER A 177 8.74 -11.81 4.92
CA SER A 177 8.42 -10.86 5.99
C SER A 177 7.10 -10.16 5.66
N ALA A 178 5.97 -10.81 5.98
CA ALA A 178 4.68 -10.13 5.91
C ALA A 178 4.69 -8.92 6.87
N TRP A 179 4.25 -7.75 6.42
CA TRP A 179 4.19 -6.54 7.23
C TRP A 179 3.05 -6.64 8.27
N SER A 180 3.34 -6.23 9.51
CA SER A 180 2.31 -5.96 10.52
C SER A 180 2.00 -4.48 10.56
N PHE A 181 0.75 -4.13 10.79
CA PHE A 181 0.29 -2.75 10.75
C PHE A 181 -0.40 -2.35 12.05
N LEU A 182 -0.20 -1.10 12.48
CA LEU A 182 -0.73 -0.56 13.72
C LEU A 182 -1.48 0.74 13.43
N TRP A 183 -2.78 0.77 13.72
CA TRP A 183 -3.60 1.96 13.55
C TRP A 183 -4.13 2.49 14.87
N ARG A 184 -4.22 3.81 14.99
CA ARG A 184 -4.79 4.48 16.16
C ARG A 184 -6.14 5.05 15.81
N ARG A 185 -7.24 4.45 16.28
CA ARG A 185 -8.58 5.02 16.09
C ARG A 185 -8.62 6.40 16.78
N GLY A 186 -8.84 7.45 15.99
CA GLY A 186 -9.20 8.75 16.56
C GLY A 186 -10.51 8.62 17.30
N ALA A 187 -10.65 9.28 18.45
CA ALA A 187 -11.93 9.38 19.15
C ALA A 187 -12.99 9.87 18.16
N ARG A 188 -14.12 9.17 18.07
CA ARG A 188 -15.29 9.67 17.32
C ARG A 188 -15.61 11.07 17.88
N PRO A 189 -15.72 12.14 17.06
CA PRO A 189 -16.38 13.34 17.53
C PRO A 189 -17.80 12.91 17.91
N GLY A 190 -18.14 13.01 19.19
CA GLY A 190 -19.50 12.79 19.65
C GLY A 190 -20.41 13.80 18.95
N CYS A 191 -21.48 13.31 18.31
CA CYS A 191 -22.63 14.17 18.04
C CYS A 191 -23.20 14.57 19.40
N SER A 192 -23.01 15.84 19.75
CA SER A 192 -23.85 16.59 20.70
C SER A 192 -24.84 17.42 19.91
#